data_AF-A0A7X8QLQ1-F1
#
_entry.id   AF-A0A7X8QLQ1-F1
#
_cell.length_a   1.000
_cell.length_b   1.000
_cell.length_c   1.000
_cell.angle_alpha   90.00
_cell.angle_beta   90.00
_cell.angle_gamma   90.00
#
_symmetry.space_group_name_H-M   'P 1'
#
loop_
_entity.id
_entity.type
_entity.pdbx_description
1 polymer ?
#
loop_
_entity_poly.entity_id
_entity_poly.type
_entity_poly.pdbx_seq_one_letter_code
_entity_poly.pdbx_strand_id
1 'polypeptide(L)'
;MREIRDPVHGFIHRSSVEEEIIDTPLFQRLRKIKQQALASMVYPGALHTRFDHSLGVMHLAGRLSGQLLNDNDDMESIRIVRFAALLHDVGHGPFSHVSESIGGKQ
;
A
#
# COMPACT_ATOMS: atom_id res chain seq x y z
N MET A 1 17.19 -7.21 -7.02
CA MET A 1 16.05 -6.36 -6.66
C MET A 1 14.81 -6.98 -7.28
N ARG A 2 13.71 -7.12 -6.54
CA ARG A 2 12.46 -7.65 -7.12
C ARG A 2 11.58 -6.47 -7.53
N GLU A 3 10.87 -6.60 -8.64
CA GLU A 3 10.08 -5.52 -9.23
C GLU A 3 8.64 -5.98 -9.46
N ILE A 4 7.68 -5.08 -9.23
CA ILE A 4 6.28 -5.22 -9.66
C ILE A 4 6.00 -4.16 -10.72
N ARG A 5 5.32 -4.57 -11.79
CA ARG A 5 4.75 -3.64 -12.76
C ARG A 5 3.40 -3.12 -12.25
N ASP A 6 3.34 -1.83 -12.00
CA ASP A 6 2.18 -1.07 -11.58
C ASP A 6 1.69 -0.16 -12.73
N PRO A 7 0.38 -0.08 -12.99
CA PRO A 7 -0.16 0.71 -14.10
C PRO A 7 -0.03 2.23 -13.94
N VAL A 8 0.19 2.74 -12.72
CA VAL A 8 0.30 4.17 -12.42
C VAL A 8 1.76 4.61 -12.29
N HIS A 9 2.59 3.80 -11.65
CA HIS A 9 3.96 4.13 -11.26
C HIS A 9 5.03 3.42 -12.09
N GLY A 10 4.66 2.53 -13.00
CA GLY A 10 5.63 1.74 -13.78
C GLY A 10 6.24 0.64 -12.93
N PHE A 11 7.56 0.63 -12.76
CA PHE A 11 8.23 -0.39 -11.93
C PHE A 11 8.36 0.05 -10.48
N ILE A 12 7.66 -0.65 -9.59
CA ILE A 12 7.81 -0.51 -8.15
C ILE A 12 8.90 -1.48 -7.67
N HIS A 13 9.96 -0.91 -7.10
CA HIS A 13 11.08 -1.65 -6.53
C HIS A 13 10.88 -1.87 -5.04
N ARG A 14 11.33 -3.03 -4.58
CA ARG A 14 11.25 -3.46 -3.18
C ARG A 14 12.51 -4.17 -2.71
N SER A 15 12.81 -3.98 -1.43
CA SER A 15 13.83 -4.72 -0.70
C SER A 15 13.37 -6.16 -0.41
N SER A 16 14.29 -7.02 0.05
CA SER A 16 13.96 -8.38 0.47
C SER A 16 12.97 -8.40 1.64
N VAL A 17 13.13 -7.49 2.61
CA VAL A 17 12.26 -7.42 3.78
C VAL A 17 10.84 -6.96 3.39
N GLU A 18 10.72 -5.97 2.51
CA GLU A 18 9.42 -5.54 1.98
C GLU A 18 8.72 -6.68 1.24
N GLU A 19 9.46 -7.49 0.50
CA GLU A 19 8.92 -8.67 -0.17
C GLU A 19 8.40 -9.71 0.82
N GLU A 20 9.16 -10.01 1.87
CA GLU A 20 8.73 -10.95 2.92
C GLU A 20 7.42 -10.50 3.58
N ILE A 21 7.27 -9.19 3.83
CA ILE A 21 6.03 -8.60 4.35
C ILE A 21 4.89 -8.75 3.34
N ILE A 22 5.14 -8.43 2.07
CA ILE A 22 4.14 -8.51 0.99
C ILE A 22 3.63 -9.93 0.81
N ASP A 23 4.50 -10.94 0.94
CA ASP A 23 4.18 -12.35 0.75
C ASP A 23 3.44 -12.97 1.96
N THR A 24 3.26 -12.23 3.05
CA THR A 24 2.47 -12.71 4.19
C THR A 24 0.98 -12.82 3.86
N PRO A 25 0.25 -13.79 4.47
CA PRO A 25 -1.21 -13.88 4.31
C PRO A 25 -1.95 -12.61 4.73
N LEU A 26 -1.44 -11.89 5.73
CA LEU A 26 -2.02 -10.65 6.23
C LEU A 26 -2.04 -9.56 5.17
N PHE A 27 -0.94 -9.40 4.43
CA PHE A 27 -0.82 -8.41 3.37
C PHE A 27 -1.52 -8.86 2.09
N GLN A 28 -1.35 -10.14 1.69
CA GLN A 28 -2.03 -10.71 0.51
C GLN A 28 -3.56 -10.64 0.62
N ARG A 29 -4.12 -10.61 1.84
CA ARG A 29 -5.56 -10.37 2.09
C ARG A 29 -6.07 -9.12 1.39
N LEU A 30 -5.26 -8.06 1.30
CA LEU A 30 -5.65 -6.78 0.72
C LEU A 30 -6.06 -6.87 -0.75
N ARG A 31 -5.63 -7.92 -1.49
CA ARG A 31 -6.08 -8.19 -2.87
C ARG A 31 -7.58 -8.45 -2.97
N LYS A 32 -8.23 -8.83 -1.86
CA LYS A 32 -9.67 -9.10 -1.79
C LYS A 32 -10.47 -7.90 -1.32
N ILE A 33 -9.81 -6.79 -0.98
CA ILE A 33 -10.46 -5.58 -0.47
C ILE A 33 -10.41 -4.50 -1.54
N LYS A 34 -11.57 -4.18 -2.13
CA LYS A 34 -11.70 -3.11 -3.12
C LYS A 34 -11.45 -1.76 -2.47
N GLN A 35 -10.61 -0.92 -3.07
CA GLN A 35 -10.28 0.40 -2.52
C GLN A 35 -11.52 1.25 -2.26
N GLN A 36 -12.42 1.29 -3.26
CA GLN A 36 -13.65 2.10 -3.25
C GLN A 36 -14.92 1.26 -3.02
N ALA A 37 -14.78 0.06 -2.42
CA ALA A 37 -15.89 -0.82 -2.06
C ALA A 37 -16.96 -0.98 -3.16
N LEU A 38 -18.19 -0.52 -2.89
CA LEU A 38 -19.36 -0.64 -3.75
C LEU A 38 -19.29 0.22 -5.02
N ALA A 39 -18.35 1.14 -5.14
CA ALA A 39 -18.16 1.94 -6.36
C ALA A 39 -17.94 1.05 -7.59
N SER A 40 -17.34 -0.13 -7.42
CA SER A 40 -17.16 -1.14 -8.47
C SER A 40 -18.47 -1.64 -9.09
N MET A 41 -19.62 -1.50 -8.41
CA MET A 41 -20.94 -1.87 -8.96
C MET A 41 -21.54 -0.79 -9.86
N VAL A 42 -21.04 0.44 -9.79
CA VAL A 42 -21.49 1.58 -10.62
C VAL A 42 -20.43 1.92 -11.68
N TYR A 43 -19.15 1.86 -11.30
CA TYR A 43 -18.00 2.18 -12.12
C TYR A 43 -17.19 0.89 -12.36
N PRO A 44 -17.35 0.23 -13.52
CA PRO A 44 -16.69 -1.06 -13.78
C PRO A 44 -15.16 -0.96 -13.84
N GLY A 45 -14.59 0.24 -13.95
CA GLY A 45 -13.14 0.49 -13.85
C GLY A 45 -12.61 0.60 -12.42
N ALA A 46 -13.47 0.74 -11.40
CA ALA A 46 -13.07 0.86 -10.00
C ALA A 46 -12.72 -0.51 -9.37
N LEU A 47 -11.85 -1.27 -10.04
CA LEU A 47 -11.48 -2.64 -9.65
C LEU A 47 -10.23 -2.73 -8.77
N HIS A 48 -9.48 -1.64 -8.66
CA HIS A 48 -8.25 -1.54 -7.88
C HIS A 48 -8.48 -1.92 -6.41
N THR A 49 -7.47 -2.53 -5.82
CA THR A 49 -7.53 -3.10 -4.49
C THR A 49 -6.64 -2.34 -3.53
N ARG A 50 -6.87 -2.51 -2.24
CA ARG A 50 -5.99 -1.96 -1.19
C ARG A 50 -4.56 -2.46 -1.34
N PHE A 51 -4.36 -3.66 -1.89
CA PHE A 51 -3.02 -4.20 -2.15
C PHE A 51 -2.23 -3.32 -3.12
N ASP A 52 -2.80 -3.02 -4.29
CA ASP A 52 -2.11 -2.22 -5.33
C ASP A 52 -1.88 -0.79 -4.82
N HIS A 53 -2.87 -0.24 -4.11
CA HIS A 53 -2.76 1.06 -3.45
C HIS A 53 -1.60 1.12 -2.46
N SER A 54 -1.51 0.17 -1.51
CA SER A 54 -0.43 0.13 -0.51
C SER A 54 0.97 0.04 -1.14
N LEU A 55 1.13 -0.70 -2.26
CA LEU A 55 2.39 -0.73 -3.00
C LEU A 55 2.74 0.64 -3.60
N GLY A 56 1.75 1.31 -4.20
CA GLY A 56 1.91 2.66 -4.75
C GLY A 56 2.29 3.69 -3.67
N VAL A 57 1.62 3.66 -2.51
CA VAL A 57 1.92 4.56 -1.38
C VAL A 57 3.34 4.32 -0.86
N MET A 58 3.75 3.06 -0.66
CA MET A 58 5.14 2.71 -0.29
C MET A 58 6.15 3.28 -1.31
N HIS A 59 5.88 3.11 -2.60
CA HIS A 59 6.74 3.61 -3.66
C HIS A 59 6.90 5.14 -3.60
N LEU A 60 5.79 5.87 -3.55
CA LEU A 60 5.80 7.34 -3.51
C LEU A 60 6.41 7.88 -2.22
N ALA A 61 6.09 7.28 -1.08
CA ALA A 61 6.66 7.67 0.22
C ALA A 61 8.19 7.53 0.20
N GLY A 62 8.71 6.41 -0.30
CA GLY A 62 10.15 6.22 -0.43
C GLY A 62 10.82 7.24 -1.36
N ARG A 63 10.19 7.57 -2.49
CA ARG A 63 10.71 8.58 -3.41
C ARG A 63 10.74 9.97 -2.79
N LEU A 64 9.66 10.35 -2.10
CA LEU A 64 9.57 11.64 -1.44
C LEU A 64 10.59 11.75 -0.31
N SER A 65 10.67 10.73 0.56
CA SER A 65 11.65 10.71 1.65
C SER A 65 13.08 10.75 1.11
N GLY A 66 13.41 10.02 0.05
CA GLY A 66 14.74 10.07 -0.56
C GLY A 66 15.08 11.41 -1.24
N GLN A 67 14.11 12.29 -1.49
CA GLN A 67 14.37 13.65 -1.96
C GLN A 67 14.54 14.66 -0.81
N LEU A 68 13.83 14.43 0.30
CA LEU A 68 13.86 15.29 1.48
C LEU A 68 15.04 14.98 2.41
N LEU A 69 15.47 13.72 2.40
CA LEU A 69 16.49 13.16 3.28
C LEU A 69 17.64 12.65 2.40
N ASN A 70 18.63 13.52 2.15
CA ASN A 70 19.71 13.26 1.18
C ASN A 70 21.03 12.83 1.85
N ASP A 71 21.06 12.62 3.17
CA ASP A 71 22.26 12.22 3.90
C ASP A 71 22.26 10.72 4.23
N ASN A 72 23.46 10.12 4.39
CA ASN A 72 23.61 8.68 4.61
C ASN A 72 22.93 8.19 5.91
N ASP A 73 22.81 9.03 6.93
CA ASP A 73 22.13 8.71 8.20
C ASP A 73 20.60 8.56 8.03
N ASP A 74 20.04 8.98 6.89
CA ASP A 74 18.61 8.97 6.66
C ASP A 74 18.05 7.71 6.00
N MET A 75 18.93 6.78 5.59
CA MET A 75 18.49 5.56 4.91
C MET A 75 17.57 4.71 5.77
N GLU A 76 17.78 4.67 7.09
CA GLU A 76 16.88 3.96 8.00
C GLU A 76 15.53 4.68 8.13
N SER A 77 15.54 6.01 8.20
CA SER A 77 14.33 6.83 8.22
C SER A 77 13.48 6.59 6.95
N ILE A 78 14.11 6.55 5.78
CA ILE A 78 13.44 6.24 4.51
C ILE A 78 12.83 4.83 4.55
N ARG A 79 13.56 3.84 5.07
CA ARG A 79 13.04 2.46 5.21
C ARG A 79 11.83 2.40 6.13
N ILE A 80 11.89 3.05 7.29
CA ILE A 80 10.77 3.12 8.24
C ILE A 80 9.55 3.77 7.61
N VAL A 81 9.72 4.88 6.90
CA VAL A 81 8.62 5.55 6.19
C VAL A 81 8.00 4.62 5.14
N ARG A 82 8.82 3.89 4.39
CA ARG A 82 8.32 2.91 3.42
C ARG A 82 7.54 1.78 4.08
N PHE A 83 8.00 1.24 5.20
CA PHE A 83 7.25 0.21 5.94
C PHE A 83 5.93 0.74 6.49
N ALA A 84 5.94 1.94 7.08
CA ALA A 84 4.72 2.59 7.55
C ALA A 84 3.72 2.80 6.40
N ALA A 85 4.20 3.30 5.27
CA ALA A 85 3.42 3.49 4.05
C ALA A 85 2.89 2.17 3.46
N LEU A 86 3.68 1.10 3.47
CA LEU A 86 3.24 -0.21 3.01
C LEU A 86 2.10 -0.75 3.90
N LEU A 87 2.25 -0.65 5.22
CA LEU A 87 1.37 -1.30 6.19
C LEU A 87 0.14 -0.45 6.59
N HIS A 88 0.07 0.82 6.20
CA HIS A 88 -0.97 1.74 6.69
C HIS A 88 -2.42 1.23 6.52
N ASP A 89 -2.67 0.48 5.46
CA ASP A 89 -4.00 -0.02 5.08
C ASP A 89 -4.26 -1.48 5.51
N VAL A 90 -3.31 -2.13 6.22
CA VAL A 90 -3.44 -3.56 6.61
C VAL A 90 -4.62 -3.81 7.56
N GLY A 91 -5.04 -2.77 8.29
CA GLY A 91 -6.16 -2.80 9.23
C GLY A 91 -7.54 -2.74 8.58
N HIS A 92 -7.66 -2.43 7.29
CA HIS A 92 -8.98 -2.30 6.66
C HIS A 92 -9.76 -3.63 6.64
N GLY A 93 -11.03 -3.52 7.00
CA GLY A 93 -12.03 -4.59 6.91
C GLY A 93 -12.65 -4.74 5.51
N PRO A 94 -13.54 -5.73 5.32
CA PRO A 94 -14.33 -5.86 4.09
C PRO A 94 -15.10 -4.57 3.80
N PHE A 95 -15.45 -4.26 2.54
CA PHE A 95 -16.14 -3.00 2.17
C PHE A 95 -15.43 -1.68 2.58
N SER A 96 -14.14 -1.72 2.94
CA SER A 96 -13.33 -0.54 3.29
C SER A 96 -14.04 0.40 4.29
N HIS A 97 -14.18 1.69 3.98
CA HIS A 97 -14.80 2.69 4.84
C HIS A 97 -16.27 2.40 5.20
N VAL A 98 -16.98 1.57 4.43
CA VAL A 98 -18.34 1.14 4.80
C VAL A 98 -18.29 0.32 6.09
N SER A 99 -17.27 -0.52 6.28
CA SER A 99 -17.12 -1.27 7.54
C SER A 99 -16.63 -0.41 8.69
N GLU A 100 -15.88 0.66 8.44
CA GLU A 100 -15.53 1.63 9.49
C GLU A 100 -16.77 2.33 10.04
N SER A 101 -17.76 2.61 9.18
CA SER A 101 -19.02 3.22 9.62
C SER A 101 -19.92 2.30 10.45
N ILE A 102 -19.77 0.97 10.30
CA ILE A 102 -20.57 -0.05 11.01
C ILE A 102 -19.85 -0.54 12.28
N GLY A 103 -18.52 -0.62 12.26
CA GLY A 103 -17.68 -1.11 13.35
C GLY A 103 -17.49 -0.15 14.54
N GLY A 104 -18.23 0.96 14.56
CA GLY A 104 -18.05 2.03 15.52
C GLY A 104 -17.04 3.05 15.00
N LYS A 105 -17.55 4.24 14.65
CA LYS A 105 -16.72 5.44 14.68
C LYS A 105 -16.14 5.58 16.10
N GLN A 106 -14.87 5.98 16.18
CA GLN A 106 -14.31 6.59 17.39
C GLN A 106 -15.21 7.72 17.88
#